data_AF-A0A455UEZ1-F1
#
_entry.id   AF-A0A455UEZ1-F1
#
_cell.length_a   1.000
_cell.length_b   1.000
_cell.length_c   1.000
_cell.angle_alpha   90.00
_cell.angle_beta   90.00
_cell.angle_gamma   90.00
#
_symmetry.space_group_name_H-M   'P 1'
#
loop_
_entity.id
_entity.type
_entity.pdbx_description
1 polymer ?
#
loop_
_entity_poly.entity_id
_entity_poly.type
_entity_poly.pdbx_seq_one_letter_code
_entity_poly.pdbx_strand_id
1 'polypeptide(L)'
;MRVAMRGIPLSGLYPQAALALTRAAQTGDVQQAEALSVALEPIWALYREYGGSLRVAATIAEVTGKVSQPCLPQPLKTLQGNDRKRVAQVVEQLGLASEVKS
;
A
#
# COMPACT_ATOMS: atom_id res chain seq x y z
N MET A 1 21.82 9.10 0.18
CA MET A 1 20.92 8.02 0.66
C MET A 1 19.75 7.88 -0.29
N ARG A 2 19.57 6.72 -0.92
CA ARG A 2 18.38 6.43 -1.75
C ARG A 2 17.29 5.89 -0.84
N VAL A 3 16.45 6.76 -0.29
CA VAL A 3 15.10 6.33 0.09
C VAL A 3 14.43 6.00 -1.23
N ALA A 4 14.47 4.72 -1.61
CA ALA A 4 13.90 4.28 -2.87
C ALA A 4 12.39 4.50 -2.79
N MET A 5 11.92 5.64 -3.29
CA MET A 5 10.52 5.93 -3.57
C MET A 5 9.99 4.91 -4.60
N ARG A 6 9.71 3.69 -4.13
CA ARG A 6 9.01 2.63 -4.87
C ARG A 6 7.50 2.66 -4.55
N GLY A 7 6.99 3.84 -4.18
CA GLY A 7 5.69 4.04 -3.54
C GLY A 7 4.52 4.48 -4.43
N ILE A 8 4.71 4.56 -5.76
CA ILE A 8 3.70 5.07 -6.72
C ILE A 8 2.27 4.50 -6.53
N PRO A 9 2.04 3.21 -6.20
CA PRO A 9 0.69 2.68 -6.01
C PRO A 9 0.12 2.89 -4.60
N LEU A 10 0.97 3.03 -3.58
CA LEU A 10 0.51 3.27 -2.21
C LEU A 10 0.05 4.72 -2.05
N SER A 11 0.76 5.67 -2.68
CA SER A 11 0.42 7.09 -2.65
C SER A 11 -0.96 7.42 -3.24
N GLY A 12 -1.45 6.62 -4.19
CA GLY A 12 -2.80 6.78 -4.74
C GLY A 12 -3.91 6.25 -3.83
N LEU A 13 -3.61 5.29 -2.95
CA LEU A 13 -4.61 4.67 -2.06
C LEU A 13 -4.65 5.36 -0.68
N TYR A 14 -3.49 5.81 -0.22
CA TYR A 14 -3.24 6.37 1.11
C TYR A 14 -2.40 7.65 1.00
N PRO A 15 -3.01 8.77 0.57
CA PRO A 15 -2.28 10.01 0.34
C PRO A 15 -1.68 10.58 1.64
N GLN A 16 -2.31 10.37 2.79
CA GLN A 16 -1.81 10.80 4.10
C GLN A 16 -0.51 10.06 4.48
N ALA A 17 -0.50 8.73 4.39
CA ALA A 17 0.71 7.93 4.63
C ALA A 17 1.87 8.33 3.69
N ALA A 18 1.57 8.57 2.41
CA ALA A 18 2.57 9.01 1.44
C ALA A 18 3.08 10.44 1.71
N LEU A 19 2.20 11.36 2.12
CA LEU A 19 2.57 12.72 2.53
C LEU A 19 3.46 12.71 3.78
N ALA A 20 3.15 11.87 4.77
CA ALA A 20 3.98 11.73 5.98
C ALA A 20 5.40 11.26 5.65
N LEU A 21 5.52 10.22 4.81
CA LEU A 21 6.81 9.74 4.30
C LEU A 21 7.58 10.82 3.52
N THR A 22 6.89 11.53 2.63
CA THR A 22 7.50 12.57 1.79
C THR A 22 7.98 13.74 2.64
N ARG A 23 7.18 14.17 3.63
CA ARG A 23 7.56 15.24 4.57
C ARG A 23 8.76 14.84 5.41
N ALA A 24 8.76 13.64 6.01
CA ALA A 24 9.89 13.16 6.80
C ALA A 24 11.19 13.09 5.98
N ALA A 25 11.09 12.64 4.71
CA ALA A 25 12.24 12.64 3.80
C ALA A 25 12.72 14.06 3.43
N GLN A 26 11.79 15.01 3.26
CA GLN A 26 12.10 16.41 2.92
C GLN A 26 12.69 17.20 4.09
N THR A 27 12.25 16.93 5.32
CA THR A 27 12.78 17.58 6.53
C THR A 27 14.14 17.03 6.96
N GLY A 28 14.66 16.01 6.28
CA GLY A 28 15.89 15.33 6.65
C GLY A 28 15.76 14.48 7.92
N ASP A 29 14.53 14.21 8.36
CA ASP A 29 14.26 13.37 9.52
C ASP A 29 14.32 11.89 9.09
N VAL A 30 15.56 11.40 9.03
CA VAL A 30 15.87 10.03 8.62
C VAL A 30 15.21 9.02 9.55
N GLN A 31 15.17 9.28 10.87
CA GLN A 31 14.61 8.36 11.84
C GLN A 31 13.10 8.20 11.64
N GLN A 32 12.38 9.31 11.42
CA GLN A 32 10.96 9.26 11.17
C GLN A 32 10.62 8.67 9.81
N ALA A 33 11.42 8.95 8.78
CA ALA A 33 11.26 8.34 7.46
C ALA A 33 11.50 6.82 7.51
N GLU A 34 12.52 6.37 8.25
CA GLU A 34 12.80 4.95 8.47
C GLU A 34 11.71 4.26 9.29
N ALA A 35 11.20 4.90 10.35
CA ALA A 35 10.11 4.33 11.15
C ALA A 35 8.83 4.13 10.31
N LEU A 36 8.45 5.12 9.50
CA LEU A 36 7.31 5.02 8.57
C LEU A 36 7.55 3.97 7.47
N SER A 37 8.78 3.88 6.99
CA SER A 37 9.21 2.86 6.03
C SER A 37 9.08 1.46 6.62
N VAL A 38 9.59 1.23 7.82
CA VAL A 38 9.50 -0.06 8.53
C VAL A 38 8.05 -0.44 8.81
N ALA A 39 7.20 0.53 9.20
CA ALA A 39 5.78 0.27 9.40
C ALA A 39 5.08 -0.23 8.12
N LEU A 40 5.52 0.18 6.93
CA LEU A 40 4.94 -0.23 5.64
C LEU A 40 5.58 -1.49 5.03
N GLU A 41 6.61 -2.05 5.67
CA GLU A 41 7.29 -3.26 5.21
C GLU A 41 6.33 -4.43 4.92
N PRO A 42 5.26 -4.69 5.70
CA PRO A 42 4.31 -5.76 5.39
C PRO A 42 3.66 -5.60 4.00
N ILE A 43 3.38 -4.38 3.55
CA ILE A 43 2.85 -4.12 2.20
C ILE A 43 3.93 -4.36 1.15
N TRP A 44 5.17 -3.95 1.42
CA TRP A 44 6.28 -4.18 0.50
C TRP A 44 6.62 -5.65 0.34
N ALA A 45 6.48 -6.44 1.41
CA ALA A 45 6.58 -7.88 1.35
C ALA A 45 5.54 -8.47 0.38
N LEU A 46 4.29 -8.02 0.44
CA LEU A 46 3.25 -8.44 -0.51
C LEU A 46 3.60 -8.06 -1.96
N TYR A 47 4.13 -6.85 -2.20
CA TYR A 47 4.56 -6.43 -3.54
C TYR A 47 5.68 -7.33 -4.11
N ARG A 48 6.63 -7.74 -3.26
CA ARG A 48 7.72 -8.65 -3.67
C ARG A 48 7.19 -10.06 -3.91
N GLU A 49 6.34 -10.56 -3.02
CA GLU A 49 5.77 -11.91 -3.08
C GLU A 49 4.90 -12.11 -4.32
N TYR A 50 4.04 -11.15 -4.63
CA TYR A 50 3.13 -11.22 -5.79
C TYR A 50 3.73 -10.60 -7.06
N GLY A 51 5.04 -10.36 -7.10
CA GLY A 51 5.77 -9.96 -8.29
C GLY A 51 5.33 -8.62 -8.89
N GLY A 52 4.82 -7.70 -8.06
CA GLY A 52 4.40 -6.39 -8.52
C GLY A 52 3.36 -5.73 -7.62
N SER A 53 3.31 -4.41 -7.74
CA SER A 53 2.47 -3.58 -6.89
C SER A 53 1.05 -3.37 -7.43
N LEU A 54 0.82 -3.50 -8.74
CA LEU A 54 -0.48 -3.26 -9.36
C LEU A 54 -1.58 -4.21 -8.84
N ARG A 55 -1.32 -5.53 -8.84
CA ARG A 55 -2.31 -6.52 -8.38
C ARG A 55 -2.61 -6.38 -6.90
N VAL A 56 -1.59 -6.10 -6.09
CA VAL A 56 -1.74 -5.90 -4.66
C VAL A 56 -2.52 -4.61 -4.38
N ALA A 57 -2.16 -3.49 -5.02
CA ALA A 57 -2.87 -2.21 -4.87
C ALA A 57 -4.33 -2.30 -5.32
N ALA A 58 -4.59 -2.95 -6.45
CA ALA A 58 -5.94 -3.23 -6.91
C ALA A 58 -6.73 -4.09 -5.90
N THR A 59 -6.10 -5.13 -5.35
CA THR A 59 -6.71 -5.95 -4.29
C THR A 59 -7.00 -5.13 -3.05
N ILE A 60 -6.07 -4.26 -2.62
CA ILE A 60 -6.24 -3.33 -1.49
C ILE A 60 -7.45 -2.41 -1.74
N ALA A 61 -7.54 -1.83 -2.93
CA ALA A 61 -8.65 -0.95 -3.30
C ALA A 61 -10.01 -1.67 -3.25
N GLU A 62 -10.05 -2.92 -3.72
CA GLU A 62 -11.27 -3.74 -3.70
C GLU A 62 -11.65 -4.19 -2.28
N VAL A 63 -10.71 -4.60 -1.42
CA VAL A 63 -11.02 -5.01 -0.04
C VAL A 63 -11.35 -3.83 0.88
N THR A 64 -10.85 -2.64 0.57
CA THR A 64 -11.20 -1.40 1.29
C THR A 64 -12.44 -0.71 0.74
N GLY A 65 -13.07 -1.27 -0.31
CA GLY A 65 -14.28 -0.73 -0.93
C GLY A 65 -14.09 0.59 -1.69
N LYS A 66 -12.83 1.00 -1.96
CA LYS A 66 -12.52 2.22 -2.73
C LYS A 66 -12.89 2.07 -4.22
N VAL A 67 -12.94 0.84 -4.74
CA VAL A 67 -13.33 0.52 -6.11
C VAL A 67 -14.24 -0.72 -6.14
N SER A 68 -15.08 -0.81 -7.17
CA SER A 68 -15.89 -2.00 -7.44
C SER A 68 -15.07 -3.09 -8.13
N GLN A 69 -15.38 -4.36 -7.86
CA GLN A 69 -14.74 -5.49 -8.53
C GLN A 69 -15.47 -5.86 -9.84
N PRO A 70 -14.77 -6.30 -10.89
CA PRO A 70 -13.30 -6.34 -11.03
C PRO A 70 -12.75 -4.96 -11.45
N CYS A 71 -11.69 -4.49 -10.79
CA CYS A 71 -11.10 -3.18 -11.10
C CYS A 71 -9.91 -3.23 -12.07
N LEU A 72 -9.55 -4.40 -12.61
CA LEU A 72 -8.44 -4.59 -13.55
C LEU A 72 -8.91 -5.08 -14.92
N PRO A 73 -8.35 -4.56 -16.03
CA PRO A 73 -8.63 -5.06 -17.37
C PRO A 73 -7.98 -6.44 -17.58
N GLN A 74 -8.68 -7.32 -18.28
CA GLN A 74 -8.15 -8.65 -18.59
C GLN A 74 -6.89 -8.55 -19.48
N PRO A 75 -5.91 -9.47 -19.31
CA PRO A 75 -5.93 -10.69 -18.50
C PRO A 75 -5.54 -10.50 -17.03
N LEU A 76 -5.28 -9.27 -16.59
CA LEU A 76 -4.87 -8.99 -15.21
C LEU A 76 -6.05 -9.20 -14.25
N LYS A 77 -5.77 -9.85 -13.12
CA LYS A 77 -6.76 -10.11 -12.06
C LYS A 77 -6.17 -9.72 -10.71
N THR A 78 -7.03 -9.25 -9.82
CA THR A 78 -6.70 -9.05 -8.42
C THR A 78 -6.47 -10.40 -7.74
N LEU A 79 -5.75 -10.38 -6.61
CA LEU A 79 -5.51 -11.58 -5.82
C LEU A 79 -6.84 -12.15 -5.34
N GLN A 80 -6.93 -13.47 -5.27
CA GLN A 80 -8.15 -14.20 -4.92
C GLN A 80 -7.90 -15.13 -3.73
N GLY A 81 -8.98 -15.65 -3.15
CA GLY A 81 -8.90 -16.67 -2.11
C GLY A 81 -8.07 -16.23 -0.89
N ASN A 82 -7.11 -17.06 -0.49
CA ASN A 82 -6.28 -16.83 0.70
C ASN A 82 -5.35 -15.61 0.55
N ASP A 83 -4.84 -15.35 -0.65
CA ASP A 83 -3.98 -14.20 -0.91
C ASP A 83 -4.74 -12.88 -0.70
N ARG A 84 -6.01 -12.83 -1.14
CA ARG A 84 -6.89 -11.69 -0.88
C ARG A 84 -7.13 -11.47 0.62
N LYS A 85 -7.38 -12.54 1.37
CA LYS A 85 -7.55 -12.47 2.83
C LYS A 85 -6.29 -11.96 3.52
N ARG A 86 -5.12 -12.42 3.09
CA ARG A 86 -3.83 -11.96 3.61
C ARG A 86 -3.60 -10.47 3.36
N VAL A 87 -3.92 -9.97 2.16
CA VAL A 87 -3.88 -8.53 1.87
C VAL A 87 -4.81 -7.74 2.81
N ALA A 88 -6.05 -8.20 3.00
CA ALA A 88 -7.00 -7.54 3.90
C ALA A 88 -6.48 -7.49 5.36
N GLN A 89 -5.92 -8.59 5.86
CA GLN A 89 -5.31 -8.65 7.20
C GLN A 89 -4.16 -7.66 7.36
N VAL A 90 -3.27 -7.56 6.37
CA VAL A 90 -2.16 -6.61 6.42
C VAL A 90 -2.66 -5.16 6.41
N VAL A 91 -3.68 -4.86 5.60
CA VAL A 91 -4.29 -3.51 5.55
C VAL A 91 -4.94 -3.15 6.90
N GLU A 92 -5.59 -4.11 7.54
CA GLU A 92 -6.21 -3.94 8.86
C GLU A 92 -5.16 -3.74 9.96
N GLN A 93 -4.10 -4.57 9.98
CA GLN A 93 -2.98 -4.45 10.94
C GLN A 93 -2.29 -3.08 10.88
N LEU A 94 -2.20 -2.50 9.69
CA LEU A 94 -1.59 -1.19 9.47
C LEU A 94 -2.56 -0.02 9.72
N GLY A 95 -3.82 -0.28 10.08
CA GLY A 95 -4.83 0.76 10.29
C GLY A 95 -5.20 1.52 9.01
N LEU A 96 -4.83 1.01 7.84
CA LEU A 96 -5.03 1.69 6.55
C LEU A 96 -6.49 1.58 6.08
N ALA A 97 -7.27 0.65 6.63
CA ALA A 97 -8.70 0.51 6.33
C ALA A 97 -9.52 1.79 6.67
N SER A 98 -9.08 2.59 7.63
CA SER A 98 -9.83 3.75 8.17
C SER A 98 -9.42 5.12 7.65
N GLU A 99 -8.41 5.24 6.77
CA GLU A 99 -8.06 6.55 6.15
C GLU A 99 -9.17 7.10 5.21
N VAL A 100 -10.32 6.43 5.16
CA VAL A 100 -11.54 6.86 4.47
C VAL A 100 -12.27 7.92 5.30
N LYS A 101 -11.70 9.13 5.43
CA LYS A 101 -12.45 10.40 5.57
C LYS A 101 -11.49 11.58 5.78
N SER A 102 -11.48 12.48 4.82
CA SER A 102 -11.67 13.93 5.02
C SER A 102 -11.98 14.55 3.66
#